data_AF-A0A067CMT9-F1
#
_entry.id   AF-A0A067CMT9-F1
#
_cell.length_a   1.000
_cell.length_b   1.000
_cell.length_c   1.000
_cell.angle_alpha   90.00
_cell.angle_beta   90.00
_cell.angle_gamma   90.00
#
_symmetry.space_group_name_H-M   'P 1'
#
loop_
_entity.id
_entity.type
_entity.pdbx_description
1 polymer ?
#
loop_
_entity_poly.entity_id
_entity_poly.type
_entity_poly.pdbx_seq_one_letter_code
_entity_poly.pdbx_strand_id
1 'polypeptide(L)'
;MSVLTYTFDARTIHEIDNNLPCHVFVSQAAVETDLRVTATSAGNLPIDALRIVQRDATLFLERASPITEPTTLLIEIFASADALKCTKFVNSGPGG
;
A
#
# COMPACT_ATOMS: atom_id res chain seq x y z
N MET A 1 8.64 12.77 -10.86
CA MET A 1 8.50 11.47 -10.19
C MET A 1 8.40 11.76 -8.71
N SER A 2 7.35 11.26 -8.07
CA SER A 2 7.08 11.52 -6.65
C SER A 2 7.06 10.20 -5.89
N VAL A 3 7.59 10.19 -4.66
CA VAL A 3 7.66 9.02 -3.79
C VAL A 3 7.13 9.37 -2.41
N LEU A 4 6.27 8.54 -1.85
CA LEU A 4 5.85 8.59 -0.45
C LEU A 4 6.22 7.29 0.23
N THR A 5 6.65 7.38 1.49
CA THR A 5 6.94 6.21 2.33
C THR A 5 6.12 6.32 3.61
N TYR A 6 5.44 5.23 3.95
CA TYR A 6 4.69 5.05 5.18
C TYR A 6 5.27 3.86 5.95
N THR A 7 5.26 3.96 7.28
CA THR A 7 5.74 2.90 8.17
C THR A 7 4.67 2.60 9.20
N PHE A 8 4.38 1.31 9.40
CA PHE A 8 3.40 0.79 10.34
C PHE A 8 4.02 -0.31 11.20
N ASP A 9 3.51 -0.55 12.41
CA ASP A 9 3.90 -1.75 13.17
C ASP A 9 3.26 -2.98 12.52
N ALA A 10 4.09 -3.85 11.92
CA ALA A 10 3.62 -4.99 11.15
C ALA A 10 2.81 -5.99 12.00
N ARG A 11 3.00 -6.00 13.32
CA ARG A 11 2.28 -6.90 14.25
C ARG A 11 0.81 -6.49 14.42
N THR A 12 0.49 -5.25 14.09
CA THR A 12 -0.88 -4.71 14.22
C THR A 12 -1.70 -4.86 12.95
N ILE A 13 -1.09 -5.26 11.84
CA ILE A 13 -1.73 -5.42 10.54
C ILE A 13 -1.98 -6.91 10.28
N HIS A 14 -3.22 -7.25 9.97
CA HIS A 14 -3.67 -8.60 9.60
C HIS A 14 -4.33 -8.63 8.22
N GLU A 15 -4.67 -7.47 7.66
CA GLU A 15 -5.23 -7.36 6.33
C GLU A 15 -4.68 -6.12 5.62
N ILE A 16 -4.44 -6.24 4.31
CA ILE A 16 -4.11 -5.13 3.41
C ILE A 16 -5.17 -5.11 2.33
N ASP A 17 -5.99 -4.06 2.33
CA ASP A 17 -7.05 -3.84 1.35
C ASP A 17 -6.61 -2.81 0.31
N ASN A 18 -6.43 -3.30 -0.92
CA ASN A 18 -6.08 -2.50 -2.06
C ASN A 18 -7.35 -2.04 -2.79
N ASN A 19 -7.72 -0.77 -2.59
CA ASN A 19 -8.82 -0.10 -3.28
C ASN A 19 -8.31 0.81 -4.41
N LEU A 20 -7.07 0.62 -4.85
CA LEU A 20 -6.46 1.37 -5.95
C LEU A 20 -6.41 0.51 -7.20
N PRO A 21 -6.67 1.08 -8.40
CA PRO A 21 -6.46 0.40 -9.66
C PRO A 21 -4.95 0.40 -9.99
N CYS A 22 -4.15 -0.28 -9.19
CA CYS A 22 -2.69 -0.36 -9.34
C CYS A 22 -2.14 -1.73 -8.97
N HIS A 23 -0.94 -2.03 -9.45
CA HIS A 23 -0.20 -3.20 -9.03
C HIS A 23 0.50 -2.97 -7.69
N VAL A 24 0.31 -3.93 -6.78
CA VAL A 24 0.97 -3.98 -5.47
C VAL A 24 2.03 -5.07 -5.52
N PHE A 25 3.27 -4.70 -5.24
CA PHE A 25 4.39 -5.62 -5.12
C PHE A 25 4.73 -5.80 -3.65
N VAL A 26 4.84 -7.06 -3.23
CA VAL A 26 5.14 -7.42 -1.84
C VAL A 26 6.49 -8.09 -1.81
N SER A 27 7.42 -7.53 -1.03
CA SER A 27 8.78 -8.01 -0.89
C SER A 27 9.09 -8.32 0.57
N GLN A 28 9.75 -9.46 0.80
CA GLN A 28 10.23 -9.80 2.13
C GLN A 28 11.51 -9.02 2.44
N ALA A 29 11.55 -8.37 3.61
CA ALA A 29 12.76 -7.78 4.19
C ALA A 29 13.25 -8.64 5.36
N ALA A 30 14.56 -8.87 5.46
CA ALA A 30 15.12 -9.87 6.37
C ALA A 30 15.01 -9.53 7.87
N VAL A 31 14.70 -8.29 8.26
CA VAL A 31 14.85 -7.83 9.66
C VAL A 31 13.83 -6.75 10.08
N GLU A 32 12.78 -6.48 9.30
CA GLU A 32 11.86 -5.38 9.64
C GLU A 32 10.70 -5.86 10.53
N THR A 33 10.63 -5.32 11.76
CA THR A 33 9.41 -5.36 12.60
C THR A 33 8.32 -4.45 12.07
N ASP A 34 8.71 -3.54 11.19
CA ASP A 34 7.84 -2.55 10.60
C ASP A 34 7.38 -3.02 9.22
N LEU A 35 6.19 -2.59 8.84
CA LEU A 35 5.66 -2.71 7.51
C LEU A 35 5.85 -1.37 6.83
N ARG A 36 6.73 -1.34 5.82
CA ARG A 36 7.02 -0.15 5.03
C ARG A 36 6.26 -0.21 3.71
N VAL A 37 5.44 0.81 3.44
CA VAL A 37 4.77 0.98 2.16
C VAL A 37 5.40 2.14 1.42
N THR A 38 5.92 1.87 0.23
CA THR A 38 6.46 2.88 -0.69
C THR A 38 5.52 3.02 -1.87
N ALA A 39 5.00 4.23 -2.07
CA ALA A 39 4.17 4.57 -3.22
C ALA A 39 4.99 5.42 -4.18
N THR A 40 5.15 4.94 -5.40
CA THR A 40 5.90 5.60 -6.46
C THR A 40 4.95 5.92 -7.62
N SER A 41 4.83 7.20 -7.95
CA SER A 41 4.06 7.62 -9.12
C SER A 41 4.96 8.05 -10.28
N ALA A 42 4.73 7.41 -11.42
CA ALA A 42 5.28 7.81 -12.71
C ALA A 42 4.26 8.71 -13.42
N GLY A 43 4.36 10.03 -13.23
CA GLY A 43 3.51 11.01 -13.91
C GLY A 43 3.21 12.24 -13.06
N ASN A 44 2.18 12.99 -13.46
CA ASN A 44 1.64 14.16 -12.76
C ASN A 44 0.61 13.79 -11.68
N LEU A 45 0.64 12.56 -11.15
CA LEU A 45 -0.26 12.23 -10.03
C LEU A 45 0.10 13.14 -8.86
N PRO A 46 -0.83 13.94 -8.32
CA PRO A 46 -0.63 14.57 -7.04
C PRO A 46 -0.54 13.42 -6.03
N ILE A 47 0.66 13.17 -5.53
CA ILE A 47 0.89 12.07 -4.60
C ILE A 47 0.08 12.26 -3.30
N ASP A 48 -0.33 13.51 -3.04
CA ASP A 48 -1.29 13.92 -2.01
C ASP A 48 -2.69 13.32 -2.18
N ALA A 49 -3.02 12.80 -3.37
CA ALA A 49 -4.27 12.07 -3.60
C ALA A 49 -4.22 10.60 -3.16
N LEU A 50 -3.05 10.11 -2.73
CA LEU A 50 -2.90 8.78 -2.13
C LEU A 50 -3.06 8.87 -0.62
N ARG A 51 -3.86 7.96 -0.07
CA ARG A 51 -4.05 7.82 1.36
C ARG A 51 -3.80 6.37 1.74
N ILE A 52 -2.74 6.16 2.49
CA ILE A 52 -2.43 4.88 3.12
C ILE A 52 -2.71 5.03 4.60
N VAL A 53 -3.73 4.34 5.09
CA VAL A 53 -4.20 4.51 6.47
C VAL A 53 -4.51 3.17 7.09
N GLN A 54 -4.07 2.97 8.33
CA GLN A 54 -4.49 1.85 9.15
C GLN A 54 -5.82 2.18 9.83
N ARG A 55 -6.83 1.31 9.70
CA ARG A 55 -8.03 1.32 10.52
C ARG A 55 -8.14 -0.06 11.15
N ASP A 56 -8.14 -0.11 12.48
CA ASP A 56 -8.05 -1.36 13.24
C ASP A 56 -6.85 -2.20 12.80
N ALA A 57 -7.08 -3.46 12.42
CA ALA A 57 -6.06 -4.38 11.94
C ALA A 57 -5.90 -4.39 10.40
N THR A 58 -6.56 -3.46 9.69
CA THR A 58 -6.55 -3.40 8.23
C THR A 58 -5.83 -2.15 7.73
N LEU A 59 -4.89 -2.34 6.83
CA LEU A 59 -4.23 -1.27 6.09
C LEU A 59 -4.98 -1.01 4.79
N PHE A 60 -5.56 0.18 4.66
CA PHE A 60 -6.29 0.60 3.47
C PHE A 60 -5.35 1.39 2.54
N LEU A 61 -5.22 0.91 1.30
CA LEU A 61 -4.63 1.65 0.20
C LEU A 61 -5.79 2.28 -0.58
N GLU A 62 -6.02 3.58 -0.37
CA GLU A 62 -7.18 4.28 -0.93
C GLU A 62 -6.81 5.64 -1.51
N ARG A 63 -7.75 6.24 -2.25
CA ARG A 63 -7.59 7.60 -2.78
C ARG A 63 -8.21 8.60 -1.81
N ALA A 64 -7.49 9.69 -1.55
CA ALA A 64 -8.04 10.86 -0.83
C ALA A 64 -9.01 11.66 -1.71
N SER A 65 -8.94 11.51 -3.04
CA SER A 65 -9.79 12.21 -4.00
C SER A 65 -9.98 11.38 -5.27
N PRO A 66 -11.15 11.49 -5.94
CA PRO A 66 -11.36 10.81 -7.22
C PRO A 66 -10.41 11.37 -8.30
N ILE A 67 -9.80 10.47 -9.08
CA ILE A 67 -8.93 10.82 -10.21
C ILE A 67 -9.55 10.25 -11.48
N THR A 68 -9.69 11.10 -12.48
CA THR A 68 -10.34 10.81 -13.77
C THR A 68 -9.39 10.24 -14.82
N GLU A 69 -8.07 10.29 -14.61
CA GLU A 69 -7.07 9.85 -15.58
C GLU A 69 -6.41 8.51 -15.22
N PRO A 70 -6.12 7.65 -16.22
CA PRO A 70 -5.37 6.42 -16.01
C PRO A 70 -3.98 6.76 -15.49
N THR A 71 -3.63 6.24 -14.33
CA THR A 71 -2.36 6.56 -13.68
C THR A 71 -1.51 5.34 -13.43
N THR A 72 -0.21 5.45 -13.74
CA THR A 72 0.80 4.46 -13.39
C THR A 72 1.24 4.70 -11.94
N LEU A 73 0.63 3.96 -11.03
CA LEU A 73 1.01 3.90 -9.63
C LEU A 73 1.66 2.56 -9.32
N LEU A 74 2.80 2.60 -8.65
CA LEU A 74 3.50 1.43 -8.13
C LEU A 74 3.45 1.49 -6.61
N ILE A 75 2.92 0.45 -5.97
CA ILE A 75 2.98 0.28 -4.51
C ILE A 75 3.90 -0.88 -4.18
N GLU A 76 4.88 -0.64 -3.33
CA GLU A 76 5.80 -1.66 -2.82
C GLU A 76 5.65 -1.78 -1.30
N ILE A 77 5.41 -2.99 -0.82
CA ILE A 77 5.27 -3.31 0.61
C ILE A 77 6.45 -4.17 1.03
N PHE A 78 7.23 -3.68 1.98
CA PHE A 78 8.34 -4.38 2.61
C PHE A 78 7.96 -4.72 4.05
N ALA A 79 8.10 -5.99 4.42
CA ALA A 79 7.87 -6.46 5.79
C ALA A 79 8.64 -7.76 6.04
N SER A 80 8.78 -8.17 7.30
CA SER A 80 9.29 -9.50 7.64
C SER A 80 8.40 -10.63 7.12
N ALA A 81 8.99 -11.81 6.89
CA ALA A 81 8.24 -13.00 6.45
C ALA A 81 7.11 -13.37 7.40
N ASP A 82 7.31 -13.21 8.71
CA ASP A 82 6.30 -13.60 9.69
C ASP A 82 5.10 -12.65 9.68
N ALA A 83 5.33 -11.35 9.48
CA ALA A 83 4.25 -10.40 9.24
C ALA A 83 3.45 -10.74 7.97
N LEU A 84 4.14 -11.05 6.87
CA LEU A 84 3.49 -11.38 5.60
C LEU A 84 2.67 -12.67 5.66
N LYS A 85 3.12 -13.69 6.39
CA LYS A 85 2.36 -14.95 6.58
C LYS A 85 1.03 -14.73 7.29
N CYS A 86 0.98 -13.78 8.23
CA CYS A 86 -0.20 -13.48 9.04
C CYS A 86 -1.09 -12.38 8.43
N THR A 87 -0.71 -11.84 7.27
CA THR A 87 -1.43 -10.74 6.62
C THR A 87 -2.16 -11.22 5.38
N LYS A 88 -3.47 -11.02 5.36
CA LYS A 88 -4.33 -11.29 4.20
C LYS A 88 -4.29 -10.12 3.22
N PHE A 89 -4.26 -10.41 1.92
CA PHE A 89 -4.38 -9.40 0.87
C PHE A 89 -5.76 -9.45 0.23
N VAL A 90 -6.43 -8.30 0.17
CA VAL A 90 -7.74 -8.11 -0.46
C VAL A 90 -7.59 -7.05 -1.56
N ASN A 91 -8.19 -7.29 -2.72
CA ASN A 91 -8.27 -6.31 -3.80
C ASN A 91 -9.74 -5.91 -3.99
N SER A 92 -10.18 -4.90 -3.24
CA SER A 92 -11.55 -4.39 -3.31
C SER A 92 -11.75 -3.30 -4.38
N GLY A 93 -10.65 -2.81 -4.96
CA GLY A 93 -10.66 -1.75 -5.96
C GLY A 93 -11.21 -2.17 -7.33
N PRO A 94 -11.58 -1.19 -8.18
CA PRO A 94 -12.01 -1.46 -9.54
C PRO A 94 -10.82 -2.03 -10.35
N GLY A 95 -10.83 -3.35 -10.57
CA GLY A 95 -9.76 -4.10 -11.24
C GLY A 95 -9.34 -5.41 -10.57
N GLY A 96 -10.01 -5.83 -9.48
CA GLY A 96 -9.82 -7.15 -8.84
C GLY A 96 -10.19 -8.34 -9.72
#